data_AF-A0A8H3YG47-F1
#
_entry.id   AF-A0A8H3YG47-F1
#
_cell.length_a   1.000
_cell.length_b   1.000
_cell.length_c   1.000
_cell.angle_alpha   90.00
_cell.angle_beta   90.00
_cell.angle_gamma   90.00
#
_symmetry.space_group_name_H-M   'P 1'
#
loop_
_entity.id
_entity.type
_entity.pdbx_description
1 polymer ?
#
loop_
_entity_poly.entity_id
_entity_poly.type
_entity_poly.pdbx_seq_one_letter_code
_entity_poly.pdbx_strand_id
1 'polypeptide(L)'
;MHCKFLPALQGAQSKMSASDPNSAIYMTDTPNQIKNKINKHGFSGGRETEELHRKYGGNPDVDVAFQYLSFFEEDDEKLAQIAADYRAGTLLSGQLKALSIKALQDEVKAFQERRAAITVELHQSFMDPTRKIDPKPSSANASS
;
A
#
# COMPACT_ATOMS: atom_id res chain seq x y z
N MET A 1 16.48 14.25 3.62
CA MET A 1 15.32 13.40 3.94
C MET A 1 15.51 12.09 3.17
N HIS A 2 15.60 10.95 3.84
CA HIS A 2 15.77 9.64 3.20
C HIS A 2 14.51 8.80 3.48
N CYS A 3 13.93 8.22 2.44
CA CYS A 3 12.75 7.36 2.53
C CYS A 3 13.12 5.88 2.34
N LYS A 4 12.35 4.98 2.97
CA LYS A 4 12.37 3.56 2.63
C LYS A 4 11.51 3.36 1.38
N PHE A 5 11.96 2.48 0.48
CA PHE A 5 11.23 2.17 -0.75
C PHE A 5 10.15 1.13 -0.49
N LEU A 6 9.00 1.28 -1.16
CA LEU A 6 8.03 0.19 -1.30
C LEU A 6 8.70 -0.96 -2.08
N PRO A 7 8.58 -2.20 -1.59
CA PRO A 7 9.12 -3.37 -2.27
C PRO A 7 8.30 -3.72 -3.51
N ALA A 8 8.90 -4.44 -4.45
CA ALA A 8 8.14 -5.06 -5.52
C ALA A 8 7.29 -6.22 -4.97
N LEU A 9 6.23 -6.58 -5.69
CA LEU A 9 5.30 -7.62 -5.25
C LEU A 9 5.99 -8.96 -4.99
N GLN A 10 7.00 -9.30 -5.79
CA GLN A 10 7.77 -10.53 -5.64
C GLN A 10 8.78 -10.52 -4.47
N GLY A 11 8.94 -9.39 -3.78
CA GLY A 11 9.79 -9.27 -2.58
C GLY A 11 10.81 -8.14 -2.64
N ALA A 12 11.56 -7.97 -1.55
CA ALA A 12 12.50 -6.85 -1.36
C ALA A 12 13.74 -6.88 -2.29
N GLN A 13 14.05 -8.02 -2.92
CA GLN A 13 15.18 -8.14 -3.84
C GLN A 13 14.83 -7.84 -5.30
N SER A 14 13.55 -7.74 -5.64
CA SER A 14 13.12 -7.37 -7.00
C SER A 14 12.81 -5.87 -7.10
N LYS A 15 13.14 -5.29 -8.25
CA LYS A 15 12.78 -3.90 -8.58
C LYS A 15 11.37 -3.86 -9.15
N MET A 16 10.60 -2.84 -8.77
CA MET A 16 9.35 -2.53 -9.48
C MET A 16 9.69 -2.11 -10.92
N SER A 17 9.00 -2.69 -11.89
CA SER A 17 9.21 -2.40 -13.31
C SER A 17 7.88 -2.14 -13.99
N ALA A 18 7.76 -0.99 -14.65
CA ALA A 18 6.61 -0.69 -15.51
C ALA A 18 6.43 -1.71 -16.65
N SER A 19 7.50 -2.43 -17.00
CA SER A 19 7.49 -3.49 -18.02
C SER A 19 6.93 -4.82 -17.52
N ASP A 20 6.86 -5.04 -16.19
CA ASP A 20 6.16 -6.18 -15.59
C ASP A 20 4.92 -5.67 -14.84
N PRO A 21 3.72 -5.78 -15.44
CA PRO A 21 2.47 -5.33 -14.83
C PRO A 21 2.17 -6.00 -13.48
N ASN A 22 2.78 -7.16 -13.21
CA ASN A 22 2.56 -7.94 -11.98
C ASN A 22 3.61 -7.66 -10.90
N SER A 23 4.60 -6.80 -11.17
CA SER A 23 5.63 -6.41 -10.20
C SER A 23 5.20 -5.32 -9.23
N ALA A 24 4.12 -4.59 -9.55
CA ALA A 24 3.66 -3.43 -8.78
C ALA A 24 2.13 -3.25 -8.84
N ILE A 25 1.61 -2.54 -7.85
CA ILE A 25 0.26 -2.00 -7.84
C ILE A 25 0.30 -0.62 -8.50
N TYR A 26 -0.46 -0.43 -9.58
CA TYR A 26 -0.56 0.86 -10.25
C TYR A 26 -1.74 1.66 -9.69
N MET A 27 -1.61 2.99 -9.70
CA MET A 27 -2.69 3.91 -9.30
C MET A 27 -3.90 3.88 -10.25
N THR A 28 -3.77 3.20 -11.39
CA THR A 28 -4.86 2.95 -12.36
C THR A 28 -5.45 1.55 -12.23
N ASP A 29 -4.95 0.71 -11.32
CA ASP A 29 -5.50 -0.63 -11.13
C ASP A 29 -6.93 -0.54 -10.57
N THR A 30 -7.78 -1.46 -11.03
CA THR A 30 -9.12 -1.68 -10.47
C THR A 30 -9.03 -2.44 -9.14
N PRO A 31 -10.07 -2.37 -8.28
CA PRO A 31 -10.08 -3.12 -7.03
C PRO A 31 -9.79 -4.62 -7.19
N ASN A 32 -10.31 -5.23 -8.25
CA ASN A 32 -10.07 -6.65 -8.55
C ASN A 32 -8.62 -6.93 -9.00
N GLN A 33 -8.00 -6.02 -9.75
CA GLN A 33 -6.59 -6.15 -10.12
C GLN A 33 -5.69 -6.05 -8.88
N ILE A 34 -5.94 -5.10 -7.98
CA ILE A 34 -5.20 -4.96 -6.71
C ILE A 34 -5.29 -6.27 -5.90
N LYS A 35 -6.51 -6.78 -5.70
CA LYS A 35 -6.77 -8.04 -5.00
C LYS A 35 -6.00 -9.21 -5.63
N ASN A 36 -6.07 -9.35 -6.95
CA ASN A 36 -5.42 -10.45 -7.66
C ASN A 36 -3.90 -10.37 -7.58
N LYS A 37 -3.33 -9.17 -7.71
CA LYS A 37 -1.88 -8.95 -7.64
C LYS A 37 -1.32 -9.26 -6.26
N ILE A 38 -1.93 -8.78 -5.19
CA ILE A 38 -1.49 -9.08 -3.81
C ILE A 38 -1.63 -10.58 -3.50
N ASN A 39 -2.75 -11.20 -3.89
CA ASN A 39 -2.98 -12.61 -3.61
C ASN A 39 -2.01 -13.53 -4.37
N LYS A 40 -1.81 -13.30 -5.67
CA LYS A 40 -1.03 -14.20 -6.54
C LYS A 40 0.45 -13.88 -6.60
N HIS A 41 0.83 -12.61 -6.51
CA HIS A 41 2.21 -12.16 -6.75
C HIS A 41 2.87 -11.57 -5.50
N GLY A 42 2.10 -11.16 -4.49
CA GLY A 42 2.62 -10.69 -3.21
C GLY A 42 3.33 -11.82 -2.45
N PHE A 43 4.64 -11.70 -2.31
CA PHE A 43 5.46 -12.60 -1.51
C PHE A 43 4.99 -12.60 -0.05
N SER A 44 4.83 -13.81 0.51
CA SER A 44 4.33 -14.04 1.86
C SER A 44 5.48 -14.45 2.78
N GLY A 45 5.60 -13.81 3.93
CA GLY A 45 6.52 -14.20 5.01
C GLY A 45 5.99 -15.33 5.90
N GLY A 46 4.79 -15.84 5.60
CA GLY A 46 4.13 -16.94 6.30
C GLY A 46 4.68 -18.33 5.97
N ARG A 47 3.93 -19.37 6.35
CA ARG A 47 4.31 -20.77 6.13
C ARG A 47 3.45 -21.41 5.04
N GLU A 48 3.92 -22.54 4.52
CA GLU A 48 3.27 -23.26 3.42
C GLU A 48 1.87 -23.77 3.77
N THR A 49 1.65 -24.14 5.03
CA THR A 49 0.36 -24.62 5.53
C THR A 49 -0.12 -23.79 6.72
N GLU A 50 -1.44 -23.76 6.92
CA GLU A 50 -2.05 -23.09 8.07
C GLU A 50 -1.53 -23.66 9.39
N GLU A 51 -1.41 -24.98 9.52
CA GLU A 51 -0.93 -25.64 10.74
C GLU A 51 0.50 -25.18 11.10
N LEU A 52 1.39 -25.12 10.11
CA LEU A 52 2.76 -24.65 10.32
C LEU A 52 2.77 -23.16 10.67
N HIS A 53 1.88 -22.37 10.06
CA HIS A 53 1.78 -20.94 10.33
C HIS A 53 1.26 -20.68 11.74
N ARG A 54 0.23 -21.42 12.18
CA ARG A 54 -0.30 -21.37 13.55
C ARG A 54 0.76 -21.76 14.58
N LYS A 55 1.63 -22.72 14.24
CA LYS A 55 2.67 -23.23 15.15
C LYS A 55 3.93 -22.35 15.21
N TYR A 56 4.36 -21.82 14.08
CA TYR A 56 5.67 -21.14 13.94
C TYR A 56 5.57 -19.66 13.56
N GLY A 57 4.37 -19.14 13.35
CA GLY A 57 4.12 -17.78 12.93
C GLY A 57 4.59 -17.46 11.50
N GLY A 58 4.34 -16.22 11.11
CA GLY A 58 4.91 -15.57 9.93
C GLY A 58 5.95 -14.51 10.28
N ASN A 59 6.75 -14.14 9.28
CA ASN A 59 7.71 -13.06 9.39
C ASN A 59 7.20 -11.81 8.67
N PRO A 60 6.69 -10.79 9.38
CA PRO A 60 6.18 -9.57 8.76
C PRO A 60 7.29 -8.73 8.11
N ASP A 61 8.55 -8.87 8.54
CA ASP A 61 9.67 -8.07 8.05
C ASP A 61 10.05 -8.40 6.59
N VAL A 62 9.63 -9.57 6.10
CA VAL A 62 9.79 -10.01 4.70
C VAL A 62 8.47 -10.13 3.95
N ASP A 63 7.33 -9.95 4.62
CA ASP A 63 6.02 -10.11 4.02
C ASP A 63 5.61 -8.83 3.26
N VAL A 64 5.36 -8.96 1.96
CA VAL A 64 5.06 -7.81 1.12
C VAL A 64 3.71 -7.17 1.46
N ALA A 65 2.72 -7.97 1.87
CA ALA A 65 1.42 -7.41 2.25
C ALA A 65 1.53 -6.59 3.54
N PHE A 66 2.31 -7.06 4.53
CA PHE A 66 2.62 -6.28 5.72
C PHE A 66 3.44 -5.03 5.39
N GLN A 67 4.46 -5.17 4.55
CA GLN A 67 5.29 -4.04 4.12
C GLN A 67 4.51 -2.99 3.34
N TYR A 68 3.46 -3.34 2.58
CA TYR A 68 2.58 -2.35 1.97
C TYR A 68 1.65 -1.73 3.01
N LEU A 69 1.07 -2.55 3.88
CA LEU A 69 0.16 -2.07 4.92
C LEU A 69 0.83 -1.03 5.82
N SER A 70 2.11 -1.19 6.16
CA SER A 70 2.84 -0.23 6.99
C SER A 70 3.07 1.16 6.37
N PHE A 71 2.85 1.33 5.06
CA PHE A 71 2.91 2.65 4.42
C PHE A 71 1.55 3.34 4.34
N PHE A 72 0.46 2.57 4.41
CA PHE A 72 -0.91 3.07 4.19
C PHE A 72 -1.79 2.98 5.43
N GLU A 73 -1.36 2.29 6.48
CA GLU A 73 -2.01 2.30 7.80
C GLU A 73 -1.37 3.40 8.65
N GLU A 74 -2.18 4.37 9.09
CA GLU A 74 -1.72 5.51 9.90
C GLU A 74 -1.73 5.21 11.41
N ASP A 75 -2.41 4.13 11.83
CA ASP A 75 -2.48 3.69 13.22
C ASP A 75 -1.32 2.74 13.56
N ASP A 76 -0.31 3.30 14.23
CA ASP A 76 0.88 2.58 14.68
C ASP A 76 0.55 1.44 15.67
N GLU A 77 -0.44 1.60 16.54
CA GLU A 77 -0.83 0.57 17.51
C GLU A 77 -1.45 -0.63 16.80
N LYS A 78 -2.34 -0.35 15.85
CA LYS A 78 -2.94 -1.38 15.00
C LYS A 78 -1.90 -2.11 14.16
N LEU A 79 -0.95 -1.39 13.58
CA LEU A 79 0.13 -2.00 12.80
C LEU A 79 1.03 -2.88 13.67
N ALA A 80 1.37 -2.43 14.88
CA ALA A 80 2.12 -3.22 15.85
C ALA A 80 1.37 -4.49 16.27
N GLN A 81 0.07 -4.39 16.51
CA GLN A 81 -0.79 -5.52 16.85
C GLN A 81 -0.85 -6.55 15.70
N ILE A 82 -1.04 -6.10 14.46
CA ILE A 82 -1.02 -6.96 13.26
C ILE A 82 0.32 -7.69 13.15
N ALA A 83 1.43 -7.00 13.39
CA ALA A 83 2.76 -7.59 13.35
C ALA A 83 2.96 -8.65 14.45
N ALA A 84 2.46 -8.38 15.66
CA ALA A 84 2.51 -9.31 16.78
C ALA A 84 1.67 -10.56 16.51
N ASP A 85 0.44 -10.39 16.03
CA ASP A 85 -0.47 -11.48 15.70
C ASP A 85 0.06 -12.35 14.55
N TYR A 86 0.69 -11.73 13.56
CA TYR A 86 1.31 -12.46 12.46
C TYR A 86 2.51 -13.29 12.93
N ARG A 87 3.37 -12.72 13.80
CA ARG A 87 4.48 -13.46 14.42
C ARG A 87 4.01 -14.57 15.35
N ALA A 88 2.87 -14.39 16.01
CA ALA A 88 2.26 -15.40 16.87
C ALA A 88 1.53 -16.51 16.08
N GLY A 89 1.26 -16.31 14.78
CA GLY A 89 0.48 -17.24 13.96
C GLY A 89 -1.03 -17.16 14.23
N THR A 90 -1.50 -16.18 15.01
CA THR A 90 -2.92 -15.94 15.24
C THR A 90 -3.60 -15.30 14.03
N LEU A 91 -2.86 -14.43 13.32
CA LEU A 91 -3.25 -13.87 12.02
C LEU A 91 -2.64 -14.70 10.88
N LEU A 92 -3.46 -15.20 9.96
CA LEU A 92 -3.00 -15.96 8.80
C LEU A 92 -2.55 -15.05 7.64
N SER A 93 -1.67 -15.55 6.76
CA SER A 93 -1.25 -14.80 5.55
C SER A 93 -2.42 -14.32 4.69
N GLY A 94 -3.47 -15.11 4.55
CA GLY A 94 -4.67 -14.70 3.80
C GLY A 94 -5.41 -13.53 4.44
N GLN A 95 -5.46 -13.48 5.77
CA GLN A 95 -6.08 -12.38 6.52
C GLN A 95 -5.23 -11.11 6.45
N LEU A 96 -3.91 -11.24 6.61
CA LEU A 96 -2.98 -10.13 6.41
C LEU A 96 -3.10 -9.53 5.00
N LYS A 97 -3.14 -10.37 3.96
CA LYS A 97 -3.36 -9.94 2.58
C LYS A 97 -4.69 -9.22 2.42
N ALA A 98 -5.77 -9.68 3.05
CA ALA A 98 -7.07 -9.03 2.99
C ALA A 98 -7.04 -7.61 3.59
N LEU A 99 -6.34 -7.41 4.71
CA LEU A 99 -6.13 -6.08 5.33
C LEU A 99 -5.37 -5.15 4.38
N SER A 100 -4.25 -5.62 3.84
CA SER A 100 -3.43 -4.86 2.87
C SER A 100 -4.22 -4.51 1.60
N ILE A 101 -5.00 -5.44 1.05
CA ILE A 101 -5.85 -5.21 -0.12
C ILE A 101 -6.88 -4.11 0.16
N LYS A 102 -7.51 -4.13 1.35
CA LYS A 102 -8.49 -3.10 1.72
C LYS A 102 -7.83 -1.72 1.77
N ALA A 103 -6.73 -1.58 2.48
CA ALA A 103 -6.00 -0.31 2.59
C ALA A 103 -5.61 0.23 1.20
N LEU A 104 -5.08 -0.64 0.33
CA LEU A 104 -4.71 -0.26 -1.03
C LEU A 104 -5.89 0.13 -1.91
N GLN A 105 -7.02 -0.57 -1.78
CA GLN A 105 -8.24 -0.23 -2.53
C GLN A 105 -8.79 1.13 -2.11
N ASP A 106 -8.81 1.42 -0.81
CA ASP A 106 -9.27 2.69 -0.27
C ASP A 106 -8.37 3.85 -0.77
N GLU A 107 -7.05 3.69 -0.70
CA GLU A 107 -6.08 4.69 -1.16
C GLU A 107 -6.13 4.93 -2.68
N VAL A 108 -6.11 3.86 -3.48
CA VAL A 108 -6.17 3.98 -4.94
C VAL A 108 -7.50 4.61 -5.39
N LYS A 109 -8.61 4.25 -4.74
CA LYS A 109 -9.92 4.85 -5.04
C LYS A 109 -9.91 6.35 -4.73
N ALA A 110 -9.47 6.74 -3.54
CA ALA A 110 -9.40 8.14 -3.14
C ALA A 110 -8.49 8.95 -4.07
N PHE A 111 -7.37 8.36 -4.52
CA PHE A 111 -6.51 8.96 -5.53
C PHE A 111 -7.20 9.12 -6.88
N GLN A 112 -7.90 8.09 -7.37
CA GLN A 112 -8.60 8.13 -8.66
C GLN A 112 -9.71 9.18 -8.67
N GLU A 113 -10.44 9.34 -7.57
CA GLU A 113 -11.46 10.38 -7.40
C GLU A 113 -10.84 11.79 -7.46
N ARG A 114 -9.75 12.02 -6.69
CA ARG A 114 -9.01 13.30 -6.75
C ARG A 114 -8.46 13.57 -8.16
N ARG A 115 -7.93 12.56 -8.83
CA ARG A 115 -7.39 12.67 -10.19
C ARG A 115 -8.47 13.00 -11.21
N ALA A 116 -9.67 12.43 -11.07
CA ALA A 116 -10.81 12.71 -11.95
C ALA A 116 -11.33 14.14 -11.81
N ALA A 117 -11.16 14.76 -10.63
CA ALA A 117 -11.51 16.15 -10.38
C ALA A 117 -10.52 17.18 -10.98
N ILE A 118 -9.39 16.72 -11.53
CA ILE A 118 -8.38 17.62 -12.14
C ILE A 118 -8.89 18.11 -13.49
N THR A 119 -9.17 19.42 -13.59
CA THR A 119 -9.53 20.06 -14.86
C THR A 119 -8.30 20.50 -15.65
N VAL A 120 -8.49 20.80 -16.94
CA VAL A 120 -7.43 21.30 -17.82
C VAL A 120 -6.90 22.64 -17.31
N GLU A 121 -7.79 23.51 -16.83
CA GLU A 121 -7.44 24.83 -16.29
C GLU A 121 -6.62 24.68 -15.00
N LEU A 122 -7.02 23.76 -14.12
CA LEU A 122 -6.27 23.46 -12.91
C LEU A 122 -4.87 22.95 -13.28
N HIS A 123 -4.77 21.97 -14.18
CA HIS A 123 -3.50 21.45 -14.66
C HIS A 123 -2.61 22.54 -15.26
N GLN A 124 -3.16 23.39 -16.14
CA GLN A 124 -2.43 24.52 -16.73
C GLN A 124 -1.95 25.51 -15.67
N SER A 125 -2.74 25.80 -14.64
CA SER A 125 -2.32 26.66 -13.54
C SER A 125 -1.12 26.10 -12.78
N PHE A 126 -0.99 24.77 -12.63
CA PHE A 126 0.19 24.14 -12.03
C PHE A 126 1.42 24.15 -12.96
N MET A 127 1.22 24.29 -14.27
CA MET A 127 2.28 24.35 -15.27
C MET A 127 2.72 25.78 -15.65
N ASP A 128 2.00 26.80 -15.16
CA ASP A 128 2.33 28.21 -15.40
C ASP A 128 3.56 28.64 -14.55
N PRO A 129 4.70 28.97 -15.18
CA PRO A 129 5.92 29.37 -14.46
C PRO A 129 5.78 30.71 -13.72
N THR A 130 4.75 31.50 -14.05
CA THR A 130 4.49 32.81 -13.42
C THR A 130 3.52 32.73 -12.25
N ARG A 131 2.95 31.54 -11.98
CA ARG A 131 2.03 31.35 -10.87
C ARG A 131 2.70 31.69 -9.55
N LYS A 132 2.12 32.66 -8.83
CA LYS A 132 2.52 32.96 -7.46
C LYS A 132 2.06 31.81 -6.56
N ILE A 133 3.03 31.12 -5.97
CA ILE A 133 2.79 30.10 -4.95
C ILE A 133 2.50 30.85 -3.65
N ASP A 134 1.29 30.69 -3.09
CA ASP A 134 1.04 31.13 -1.72
C ASP A 134 1.70 30.12 -0.77
N PRO A 135 2.71 30.52 0.01
CA PRO A 135 3.39 29.62 0.94
C PRO A 135 2.54 29.32 2.19
N LYS A 136 1.38 29.97 2.36
CA LYS A 136 0.48 29.70 3.48
C LYS A 136 -0.24 28.37 3.21
N PRO A 137 -0.19 27.40 4.15
CA PRO A 137 -1.00 26.21 4.03
C PRO A 137 -2.48 26.63 3.96
N SER A 138 -3.19 26.11 2.96
CA SER A 138 -4.65 26.27 2.86
C SER A 138 -5.29 25.78 4.16
N SER A 139 -6.17 26.57 4.75
CA SER A 139 -6.91 26.19 5.97
C SER A 139 -7.94 25.07 5.74
N ALA A 140 -8.06 24.57 4.51
CA ALA A 140 -8.94 23.45 4.18
C ALA A 140 -8.27 22.12 4.56
N ASN A 141 -8.36 21.79 5.86
CA ASN A 141 -8.43 20.44 6.45
C ASN A 141 -8.16 20.48 7.97
N ALA A 142 -8.44 21.59 8.64
CA ALA A 142 -8.59 21.62 10.10
C ALA A 142 -10.07 21.41 10.45
N SER A 143 -10.58 20.19 10.28
CA SER A 143 -11.90 19.82 10.78
C SER A 143 -11.95 18.31 11.06
N SER A 144 -11.95 18.04 12.37
CA SER A 144 -12.40 16.84 13.12
C SER A 144 -11.73 15.50 12.85
#